data_AF-A0A7J0GMT3-F1
#
_entry.id   AF-A0A7J0GMT3-F1
#
_cell.length_a   1.000
_cell.length_b   1.000
_cell.length_c   1.000
_cell.angle_alpha   90.00
_cell.angle_beta   90.00
_cell.angle_gamma   90.00
#
_symmetry.space_group_name_H-M   'P 1'
#
loop_
_entity.id
_entity.type
_entity.pdbx_description
1 polymer ?
#
loop_
_entity_poly.entity_id
_entity_poly.type
_entity_poly.pdbx_seq_one_letter_code
_entity_poly.pdbx_strand_id
1 'polypeptide(L)'
;MLRAASLTATGSESEGLEDVEEFVGVNEGESSMSAERFRHVSDLMQIGNQAFRENRFEEAINCYSRANTVNPGDPAILSNRCAAYLRSPSASEHIPLSGLDPTIHAELALKDAEKVMNFQGDLAKSYILKANALILLEKYELARDVILSGLQIDPTSNPLKVLERTTACTIGSRDHGKPERTDDFDCTVCLKLLYEPITTPCGHTFCRSCLFQSMDRGNRCPLCRTVLFISPRTCATSVTLNSIIQKNFPEEYAERKLENDSLTNLGGDLMPLFVMDVVLPCQKFQLNIFEPRYRLMLESRRRFRILRNWDQDGYRVAEIEWVRDISQSEETRERGLQEMIGNAAGFARSWLRTAREAAQQRQDSIKLLELDKAESMMPTTRDPELFSFWLATLTKADAIRKIGTPLHERYK
;
A
#
# COMPACT_ATOMS: atom_id res chain seq x y z
N MET A 1 15.79 -21.96 6.64
CA MET A 1 16.98 -22.31 5.83
C MET A 1 17.06 -21.36 4.63
N LEU A 2 17.41 -20.11 4.87
CA LEU A 2 17.71 -19.14 3.80
C LEU A 2 19.22 -19.23 3.54
N ARG A 3 19.61 -19.61 2.32
CA ARG A 3 21.01 -19.63 1.89
C ARG A 3 21.48 -18.18 1.77
N ALA A 4 22.34 -17.76 2.69
CA ALA A 4 23.23 -16.64 2.46
C ALA A 4 24.08 -16.96 1.23
N ALA A 5 23.93 -16.19 0.16
CA ALA A 5 24.86 -16.21 -0.95
C ALA A 5 26.14 -15.52 -0.46
N SER A 6 27.15 -16.32 -0.09
CA SER A 6 28.53 -15.84 0.00
C SER A 6 28.93 -15.30 -1.37
N LEU A 7 28.92 -13.98 -1.52
CA LEU A 7 29.69 -13.29 -2.55
C LEU A 7 31.16 -13.39 -2.16
N THR A 8 31.81 -14.49 -2.55
CA THR A 8 33.27 -14.51 -2.67
C THR A 8 33.64 -13.64 -3.87
N ALA A 9 33.71 -12.33 -3.63
CA ALA A 9 34.19 -11.33 -4.57
C ALA A 9 35.72 -11.43 -4.66
N THR A 10 36.22 -12.35 -5.48
CA THR A 10 37.64 -12.45 -5.79
C THR A 10 37.78 -12.44 -7.30
N GLY A 11 38.03 -11.27 -7.90
CA GLY A 11 38.58 -11.22 -9.27
C GLY A 11 38.14 -10.12 -10.23
N SER A 12 37.41 -9.06 -9.84
CA SER A 12 37.00 -8.02 -10.82
C SER A 12 37.15 -6.55 -10.40
N GLU A 13 37.65 -6.27 -9.19
CA GLU A 13 37.64 -4.91 -8.62
C GLU A 13 38.90 -4.06 -8.91
N SER A 14 39.89 -4.56 -9.66
CA SER A 14 41.23 -3.92 -9.69
C SER A 14 41.71 -3.33 -11.02
N GLU A 15 41.01 -3.53 -12.15
CA GLU A 15 41.49 -3.04 -13.45
C GLU A 15 41.44 -1.49 -13.50
N GLY A 16 42.62 -0.85 -13.56
CA GLY A 16 42.79 0.61 -13.67
C GLY A 16 43.33 1.34 -12.43
N LEU A 17 43.52 0.65 -11.31
CA LEU A 17 44.12 1.19 -10.07
C LEU A 17 45.52 0.62 -9.78
N GLU A 18 46.14 -0.05 -10.75
CA GLU A 18 47.41 -0.77 -10.58
C GLU A 18 48.63 0.12 -10.84
N ASP A 19 48.45 1.23 -11.57
CA ASP A 19 49.52 2.13 -11.96
C ASP A 19 49.64 3.32 -10.99
N VAL A 20 50.75 3.35 -10.24
CA VAL A 20 51.17 4.49 -9.41
C VAL A 20 51.81 5.57 -10.29
N GLU A 21 51.41 6.82 -10.08
CA GLU A 21 52.05 7.96 -10.75
C GLU A 21 53.42 8.26 -10.14
N GLU A 22 54.40 8.51 -11.01
CA GLU A 22 55.68 9.05 -10.57
C GLU A 22 55.55 10.55 -10.30
N PHE A 23 56.19 10.99 -9.22
CA PHE A 23 56.23 12.41 -8.89
C PHE A 23 57.21 13.12 -9.83
N VAL A 24 56.67 13.77 -10.87
CA VAL A 24 57.46 14.56 -11.81
C VAL A 24 57.45 16.01 -11.35
N GLY A 25 58.62 16.53 -10.97
CA GLY A 25 58.74 17.95 -10.65
C GLY A 25 58.49 18.82 -11.87
N VAL A 26 57.53 19.74 -11.76
CA VAL A 26 57.33 20.77 -12.78
C VAL A 26 58.55 21.70 -12.77
N ASN A 27 59.45 21.49 -13.72
CA ASN A 27 60.38 22.53 -14.14
C ASN A 27 59.59 23.46 -15.04
N GLU A 28 59.09 24.57 -14.50
CA GLU A 28 59.10 25.90 -15.11
C GLU A 28 58.19 26.87 -14.34
N GLY A 29 58.75 28.01 -13.96
CA GLY A 29 58.02 29.26 -13.70
C GLY A 29 57.19 29.34 -12.42
N GLU A 30 57.77 29.99 -11.40
CA GLU A 30 57.03 30.70 -10.35
C GLU A 30 56.21 29.86 -9.34
N SER A 31 56.92 29.17 -8.44
CA SER A 31 56.87 29.36 -6.98
C SER A 31 57.54 28.15 -6.33
N SER A 32 58.88 28.24 -6.23
CA SER A 32 59.76 27.09 -6.10
C SER A 32 59.72 26.48 -4.69
N MET A 33 59.19 25.27 -4.60
CA MET A 33 59.59 24.35 -3.56
C MET A 33 61.13 24.28 -3.51
N SER A 34 61.73 24.45 -2.32
CA SER A 34 63.17 24.31 -2.16
C SER A 34 63.62 22.92 -2.63
N ALA A 35 64.80 22.80 -3.24
CA ALA A 35 65.34 21.53 -3.73
C ALA A 35 65.40 20.42 -2.65
N GLU A 36 65.52 20.79 -1.37
CA GLU A 36 65.44 19.87 -0.24
C GLU A 36 64.03 19.33 -0.02
N ARG A 37 63.00 20.20 0.00
CA ARG A 37 61.60 19.77 0.08
C ARG A 37 61.16 18.97 -1.15
N PHE A 38 61.64 19.32 -2.34
CA PHE A 38 61.37 18.54 -3.56
C PHE A 38 61.92 17.12 -3.45
N ARG A 39 63.19 16.98 -3.07
CA ARG A 39 63.80 15.67 -2.79
C ARG A 39 63.02 14.91 -1.71
N HIS A 40 62.61 15.59 -0.65
CA HIS A 40 61.83 14.97 0.41
C HIS A 40 60.48 14.43 -0.08
N VAL A 41 59.74 15.17 -0.90
CA VAL A 41 58.47 14.71 -1.50
C VAL A 41 58.73 13.55 -2.47
N SER A 42 59.77 13.65 -3.29
CA SER A 42 60.17 12.58 -4.21
C SER A 42 60.50 11.28 -3.48
N ASP A 43 61.28 11.36 -2.39
CA ASP A 43 61.63 10.18 -1.57
C ASP A 43 60.37 9.56 -0.94
N LEU A 44 59.47 10.39 -0.39
CA LEU A 44 58.20 9.94 0.18
C LEU A 44 57.31 9.26 -0.88
N MET A 45 57.22 9.83 -2.08
CA MET A 45 56.45 9.26 -3.18
C MET A 45 57.07 7.94 -3.66
N GLN A 46 58.40 7.84 -3.74
CA GLN A 46 59.06 6.60 -4.11
C GLN A 46 58.84 5.48 -3.09
N ILE A 47 58.97 5.78 -1.79
CA ILE A 47 58.71 4.83 -0.70
C ILE A 47 57.23 4.42 -0.71
N GLY A 48 56.31 5.39 -0.86
CA GLY A 48 54.87 5.13 -0.94
C GLY A 48 54.50 4.26 -2.13
N ASN A 49 55.06 4.55 -3.31
CA ASN A 49 54.86 3.78 -4.54
C ASN A 49 55.39 2.34 -4.38
N GLN A 50 56.53 2.16 -3.71
CA GLN A 50 57.06 0.83 -3.40
C GLN A 50 56.14 0.06 -2.45
N ALA A 51 55.72 0.69 -1.35
CA ALA A 51 54.80 0.09 -0.39
C ALA A 51 53.45 -0.28 -1.05
N PHE A 52 52.94 0.55 -1.95
CA PHE A 52 51.72 0.29 -2.70
C PHE A 52 51.85 -0.96 -3.59
N ARG A 53 52.96 -1.10 -4.33
CA ARG A 53 53.22 -2.29 -5.17
C ARG A 53 53.37 -3.57 -4.34
N GLU A 54 53.80 -3.45 -3.09
CA GLU A 54 53.91 -4.55 -2.13
C GLU A 54 52.60 -4.83 -1.35
N ASN A 55 51.48 -4.18 -1.72
CA ASN A 55 50.18 -4.25 -1.03
C ASN A 55 50.20 -3.76 0.44
N ARG A 56 51.20 -2.97 0.83
CA ARG A 56 51.30 -2.34 2.16
C ARG A 56 50.61 -0.97 2.13
N PHE A 57 49.29 -0.99 1.95
CA PHE A 57 48.50 0.22 1.68
C PHE A 57 48.53 1.25 2.82
N GLU A 58 48.54 0.83 4.08
CA GLU A 58 48.63 1.74 5.23
C GLU A 58 49.96 2.52 5.26
N GLU A 59 51.07 1.84 4.97
CA GLU A 59 52.38 2.49 4.84
C GLU A 59 52.39 3.46 3.66
N ALA A 60 51.77 3.09 2.54
CA ALA A 60 51.62 3.95 1.37
C ALA A 60 50.78 5.20 1.69
N ILE A 61 49.63 5.05 2.35
CA ILE A 61 48.75 6.15 2.80
C ILE A 61 49.53 7.13 3.67
N ASN A 62 50.33 6.63 4.63
CA ASN A 62 51.14 7.48 5.49
C ASN A 62 52.19 8.27 4.68
N CYS A 63 52.89 7.61 3.76
CA CYS A 63 53.87 8.26 2.90
C CYS A 63 53.25 9.35 2.01
N TYR A 64 52.12 9.06 1.35
CA TYR A 64 51.42 10.04 0.52
C TYR A 64 50.79 11.17 1.34
N SER A 65 50.30 10.87 2.55
CA SER A 65 49.76 11.91 3.45
C SER A 65 50.85 12.89 3.89
N ARG A 66 52.04 12.39 4.21
CA ARG A 66 53.22 13.21 4.50
C ARG A 66 53.72 13.97 3.27
N ALA A 67 53.64 13.39 2.08
CA ALA A 67 53.96 14.09 0.84
C ALA A 67 52.99 15.26 0.62
N ASN A 68 51.69 15.05 0.84
CA ASN A 68 50.64 16.07 0.70
C ASN A 68 50.71 17.17 1.77
N THR A 69 51.30 16.96 2.95
CA THR A 69 51.54 18.06 3.91
C THR A 69 52.68 18.97 3.45
N VAL A 70 53.63 18.44 2.67
CA VAL A 70 54.78 19.19 2.16
C VAL A 70 54.48 19.88 0.83
N ASN A 71 53.72 19.23 -0.06
CA ASN A 71 53.24 19.78 -1.33
C ASN A 71 51.72 19.52 -1.48
N PRO A 72 50.87 20.35 -0.86
CA PRO A 72 49.42 20.14 -0.89
C PRO A 72 48.83 20.45 -2.27
N GLY A 73 47.94 19.57 -2.74
CA GLY A 73 47.19 19.79 -3.98
C GLY A 73 47.86 19.26 -5.25
N ASP A 74 49.02 18.61 -5.13
CA ASP A 74 49.66 17.93 -6.24
C ASP A 74 48.80 16.75 -6.74
N PRO A 75 48.44 16.70 -8.05
CA PRO A 75 47.55 15.67 -8.57
C PRO A 75 48.11 14.25 -8.43
N ALA A 76 49.42 14.04 -8.57
CA ALA A 76 50.02 12.71 -8.48
C ALA A 76 50.00 12.19 -7.04
N ILE A 77 50.29 13.06 -6.07
CA ILE A 77 50.18 12.72 -4.64
C ILE A 77 48.74 12.34 -4.29
N LEU A 78 47.76 13.15 -4.72
CA LEU A 78 46.34 12.91 -4.43
C LEU A 78 45.80 11.66 -5.14
N SER A 79 46.19 11.44 -6.39
CA SER A 79 45.82 10.25 -7.19
C SER A 79 46.32 8.97 -6.53
N ASN A 80 47.59 8.92 -6.15
CA ASN A 80 48.18 7.75 -5.50
C ASN A 80 47.62 7.53 -4.09
N ARG A 81 47.35 8.61 -3.34
CA ARG A 81 46.70 8.51 -2.02
C ARG A 81 45.27 7.99 -2.12
N CYS A 82 44.50 8.48 -3.09
CA CYS A 82 43.15 8.01 -3.38
C CYS A 82 43.16 6.51 -3.71
N ALA A 83 44.03 6.08 -4.63
CA ALA A 83 44.18 4.67 -4.98
C ALA A 83 44.54 3.80 -3.76
N ALA A 84 45.38 4.31 -2.84
CA ALA A 84 45.76 3.58 -1.63
C ALA A 84 44.58 3.41 -0.66
N TYR A 85 43.72 4.43 -0.51
CA TYR A 85 42.48 4.31 0.26
C TYR A 85 41.51 3.28 -0.35
N LEU A 86 41.36 3.28 -1.68
CA LEU A 86 40.46 2.36 -2.38
C LEU A 86 40.91 0.89 -2.30
N ARG A 87 42.21 0.65 -2.20
CA ARG A 87 42.79 -0.71 -2.15
C ARG A 87 43.05 -1.23 -0.74
N SER A 88 42.90 -0.41 0.29
CA SER A 88 43.14 -0.84 1.67
C SER A 88 42.14 -1.94 2.07
N PRO A 89 42.59 -3.17 2.38
CA PRO A 89 41.70 -4.29 2.62
C PRO A 89 40.91 -4.09 3.91
N SER A 90 39.60 -4.29 3.80
CA SER A 90 38.69 -4.46 4.93
C SER A 90 38.94 -5.82 5.57
N ALA A 91 39.99 -5.93 6.39
CA ALA A 91 40.16 -7.12 7.21
C ALA A 91 39.12 -7.08 8.34
N SER A 92 38.03 -7.82 8.13
CA SER A 92 36.96 -8.14 9.09
C SER A 92 35.83 -7.12 9.24
N GLU A 93 34.60 -7.59 9.03
CA GLU A 93 33.32 -6.97 9.43
C GLU A 93 33.23 -6.64 10.94
N HIS A 94 34.29 -6.87 11.73
CA HIS A 94 34.21 -6.67 13.18
C HIS A 94 35.33 -5.91 13.87
N ILE A 95 36.53 -5.71 13.33
CA ILE A 95 37.56 -4.95 14.06
C ILE A 95 38.56 -4.31 13.09
N PRO A 96 38.58 -2.97 12.93
CA PRO A 96 39.62 -2.29 12.18
C PRO A 96 40.93 -2.31 12.99
N LEU A 97 41.96 -2.98 12.46
CA LEU A 97 43.31 -3.01 13.04
C LEU A 97 43.99 -1.62 13.10
N SER A 98 43.45 -0.62 12.40
CA SER A 98 43.94 0.76 12.33
C SER A 98 42.91 1.83 12.72
N GLY A 99 41.74 1.45 13.26
CA GLY A 99 40.79 2.39 13.87
C GLY A 99 39.95 3.28 12.93
N LEU A 100 40.06 3.14 11.61
CA LEU A 100 39.17 3.80 10.65
C LEU A 100 38.30 2.76 9.94
N ASP A 101 36.99 3.01 9.92
CA ASP A 101 35.99 2.21 9.22
C ASP A 101 36.24 2.30 7.68
N PRO A 102 36.05 1.21 6.92
CA PRO A 102 36.11 1.22 5.44
C PRO A 102 35.35 2.37 4.78
N THR A 103 34.22 2.78 5.36
CA THR A 103 33.41 3.92 4.92
C THR A 103 34.20 5.24 4.96
N ILE A 104 35.04 5.43 5.99
CA ILE A 104 35.85 6.64 6.16
C ILE A 104 36.95 6.70 5.10
N HIS A 105 37.60 5.56 4.79
CA HIS A 105 38.58 5.51 3.70
C HIS A 105 37.95 5.83 2.35
N ALA A 106 36.73 5.33 2.10
CA ALA A 106 35.99 5.66 0.88
C ALA A 106 35.60 7.16 0.81
N GLU A 107 35.20 7.79 1.92
CA GLU A 107 34.95 9.23 1.98
C GLU A 107 36.20 10.08 1.76
N LEU A 108 37.34 9.67 2.31
CA LEU A 108 38.64 10.33 2.09
C LEU A 108 39.09 10.18 0.63
N ALA A 109 38.93 8.98 0.06
CA ALA A 109 39.20 8.73 -1.35
C ALA A 109 38.35 9.61 -2.26
N LEU A 110 37.05 9.79 -1.95
CA LEU A 110 36.16 10.64 -2.72
C LEU A 110 36.62 12.11 -2.72
N LYS A 111 37.04 12.64 -1.55
CA LYS A 111 37.55 14.02 -1.44
C LYS A 111 38.82 14.24 -2.25
N ASP A 112 39.71 13.25 -2.28
CA ASP A 112 40.94 13.32 -3.09
C ASP A 112 40.62 13.22 -4.58
N ALA A 113 39.72 12.31 -4.98
CA ALA A 113 39.29 12.16 -6.36
C ALA A 113 38.63 13.43 -6.91
N GLU A 114 37.79 14.11 -6.11
CA GLU A 114 37.19 15.40 -6.50
C GLU A 114 38.22 16.50 -6.71
N LYS A 115 39.26 16.55 -5.87
CA LYS A 115 40.37 17.49 -6.05
C LYS A 115 41.16 17.17 -7.31
N VAL A 116 41.50 15.90 -7.53
CA VAL A 116 42.20 15.47 -8.76
C VAL A 116 41.39 15.83 -10.00
N MET A 117 40.07 15.62 -9.98
CA MET A 117 39.18 15.97 -11.08
C MET A 117 39.13 17.48 -11.37
N ASN A 118 39.26 18.33 -10.34
CA ASN A 118 39.35 19.79 -10.55
C ASN A 118 40.65 20.24 -11.24
N PHE A 119 41.76 19.50 -11.05
CA PHE A 119 43.06 19.82 -11.66
C PHE A 119 43.33 19.07 -12.97
N GLN A 120 42.81 17.84 -13.11
CA GLN A 120 43.02 16.91 -14.22
C GLN A 120 41.68 16.36 -14.71
N GLY A 121 40.76 17.25 -15.06
CA GLY A 121 39.40 16.93 -15.52
C GLY A 121 39.32 16.15 -16.84
N ASP A 122 40.42 16.09 -17.60
CA ASP A 122 40.50 15.44 -18.92
C ASP A 122 41.11 14.04 -18.88
N LEU A 123 41.57 13.57 -17.71
CA LEU A 123 42.22 12.27 -17.59
C LEU A 123 41.23 11.19 -17.15
N ALA A 124 41.11 10.11 -17.91
CA ALA A 124 40.22 8.98 -17.58
C ALA A 124 40.43 8.43 -16.15
N LYS A 125 41.65 8.53 -15.62
CA LYS A 125 42.01 8.11 -14.26
C LYS A 125 41.26 8.87 -13.16
N SER A 126 40.99 10.18 -13.34
CA SER A 126 40.26 10.97 -12.34
C SER A 126 38.82 10.49 -12.19
N TYR A 127 38.17 10.12 -13.30
CA TYR A 127 36.84 9.51 -13.31
C TYR A 127 36.84 8.11 -12.68
N ILE A 128 37.85 7.28 -12.98
CA ILE A 128 37.99 5.93 -12.40
C ILE A 128 38.10 6.00 -10.87
N LEU A 129 38.94 6.90 -10.35
CA LEU A 129 39.12 7.08 -8.91
C LEU A 129 37.82 7.51 -8.22
N LYS A 130 37.12 8.51 -8.80
CA LYS A 130 35.86 9.01 -8.26
C LYS A 130 34.74 7.95 -8.31
N ALA A 131 34.65 7.22 -9.42
CA ALA A 131 33.67 6.14 -9.58
C ALA A 131 33.87 5.03 -8.54
N ASN A 132 35.11 4.56 -8.34
CA ASN A 132 35.43 3.54 -7.34
C ASN A 132 35.11 4.00 -5.92
N ALA A 133 35.42 5.27 -5.58
CA ALA A 133 35.07 5.82 -4.27
C ALA A 133 33.55 5.85 -4.04
N LEU A 134 32.76 6.21 -5.06
CA LEU A 134 31.30 6.22 -4.98
C LEU A 134 30.71 4.80 -4.89
N ILE A 135 31.32 3.82 -5.55
CA ILE A 135 30.91 2.40 -5.47
C ILE A 135 31.12 1.88 -4.04
N LEU A 136 32.27 2.16 -3.40
CA LEU A 136 32.52 1.78 -2.00
C LEU A 136 31.57 2.46 -1.01
N LEU A 137 31.02 3.63 -1.36
CA LEU A 137 30.01 4.34 -0.57
C LEU A 137 28.58 3.94 -0.92
N GLU A 138 28.37 2.91 -1.74
CA GLU A 138 27.07 2.44 -2.23
C GLU A 138 26.25 3.51 -2.98
N LYS A 139 26.90 4.57 -3.49
CA LYS A 139 26.26 5.65 -4.28
C LYS A 139 26.30 5.33 -5.77
N TYR A 140 25.68 4.21 -6.15
CA TYR A 140 25.78 3.63 -7.50
C TYR A 140 25.28 4.52 -8.64
N GLU A 141 24.22 5.31 -8.42
CA GLU A 141 23.70 6.21 -9.45
C GLU A 141 24.69 7.32 -9.77
N LEU A 142 25.25 7.96 -8.73
CA LEU A 142 26.30 8.97 -8.91
C LEU A 142 27.56 8.37 -9.53
N ALA A 143 27.90 7.12 -9.17
CA ALA A 143 29.04 6.41 -9.77
C ALA A 143 28.81 6.20 -11.27
N ARG A 144 27.61 5.80 -11.68
CA ARG A 144 27.24 5.62 -13.09
C ARG A 144 27.37 6.92 -13.88
N ASP A 145 26.87 8.04 -13.36
CA ASP A 145 26.97 9.33 -14.03
C ASP A 145 28.44 9.74 -14.28
N VAL A 146 29.30 9.49 -13.29
CA VAL A 146 30.75 9.74 -13.40
C VAL A 146 31.40 8.80 -14.42
N ILE A 147 31.06 7.51 -14.43
CA ILE A 147 31.57 6.53 -15.40
C ILE A 147 31.18 6.93 -16.83
N LEU A 148 29.92 7.29 -17.05
CA LEU A 148 29.42 7.72 -18.36
C LEU A 148 30.08 9.03 -18.82
N SER A 149 30.35 9.95 -17.89
CA SER A 149 31.10 11.18 -18.18
C SER A 149 32.56 10.86 -18.57
N GLY A 150 33.19 9.92 -17.88
CA GLY A 150 34.55 9.47 -18.21
C GLY A 150 34.63 8.75 -19.57
N LEU A 151 33.63 7.93 -19.91
CA LEU A 151 33.54 7.23 -21.20
C LEU A 151 33.32 8.18 -22.38
N GLN A 152 32.73 9.37 -22.16
CA GLN A 152 32.65 10.40 -23.18
C GLN A 152 34.02 10.99 -23.53
N ILE A 153 34.93 11.04 -22.54
CA ILE A 153 36.29 11.59 -22.70
C ILE A 153 37.24 10.53 -23.27
N ASP A 154 37.19 9.32 -22.73
CA ASP A 154 37.93 8.17 -23.26
C ASP A 154 37.00 6.96 -23.51
N PRO A 155 36.39 6.88 -24.72
CA PRO A 155 35.56 5.76 -25.12
C PRO A 155 36.31 4.44 -25.25
N THR A 156 37.65 4.45 -25.24
CA THR A 156 38.49 3.25 -25.41
C THR A 156 38.97 2.65 -24.09
N SER A 157 38.83 3.37 -22.98
CA SER A 157 39.22 2.93 -21.64
C SER A 157 38.56 1.61 -21.24
N ASN A 158 39.37 0.55 -21.13
CA ASN A 158 38.90 -0.74 -20.62
C ASN A 158 38.47 -0.67 -19.13
N PRO A 159 39.21 0.00 -18.22
CA PRO A 159 38.78 0.16 -16.83
C PRO A 159 37.37 0.77 -16.68
N LEU A 160 37.06 1.83 -17.44
CA LEU A 160 35.74 2.46 -17.37
C LEU A 160 34.64 1.55 -17.91
N LYS A 161 34.90 0.76 -18.98
CA LYS A 161 33.95 -0.23 -19.50
C LYS A 161 33.73 -1.42 -18.56
N VAL A 162 34.75 -1.80 -17.80
CA VAL A 162 34.62 -2.83 -16.76
C VAL A 162 33.78 -2.28 -15.61
N LEU A 163 34.08 -1.07 -15.13
CA LEU A 163 33.28 -0.40 -14.11
C LEU A 163 31.82 -0.20 -14.54
N GLU A 164 31.57 0.19 -15.78
CA GLU A 164 30.22 0.31 -16.33
C GLU A 164 29.48 -1.04 -16.30
N ARG A 165 30.13 -2.14 -16.71
CA ARG A 165 29.54 -3.49 -16.66
C ARG A 165 29.30 -3.96 -15.23
N THR A 166 30.26 -3.74 -14.33
CA THR A 166 30.15 -4.14 -12.91
C THR A 166 29.05 -3.35 -12.22
N THR A 167 28.99 -2.02 -12.41
CA THR A 167 27.91 -1.17 -11.90
C THR A 167 26.57 -1.48 -12.58
N ALA A 168 26.55 -1.82 -13.87
CA ALA A 168 25.34 -2.27 -14.55
C ALA A 168 24.85 -3.64 -14.05
N CYS A 169 25.72 -4.53 -13.55
CA CYS A 169 25.32 -5.78 -12.90
C CYS A 169 24.80 -5.58 -11.46
N THR A 170 25.43 -4.68 -10.69
CA THR A 170 24.91 -4.32 -9.35
C THR A 170 23.59 -3.56 -9.45
N ILE A 171 23.45 -2.71 -10.45
CA ILE A 171 22.18 -2.03 -10.78
C ILE A 171 21.24 -2.96 -11.55
N GLY A 172 21.74 -3.98 -12.25
CA GLY A 172 20.96 -4.97 -13.01
C GLY A 172 20.37 -6.09 -12.16
N SER A 173 20.80 -6.21 -10.90
CA SER A 173 20.05 -6.91 -9.84
C SER A 173 18.97 -6.03 -9.21
N ARG A 174 18.85 -4.75 -9.62
CA ARG A 174 17.60 -4.02 -9.57
C ARG A 174 16.92 -4.18 -10.93
N ASP A 175 16.20 -5.30 -11.03
CA ASP A 175 14.91 -5.30 -11.73
C ASP A 175 14.25 -3.93 -11.50
N HIS A 176 13.82 -3.28 -12.58
CA HIS A 176 13.29 -1.92 -12.60
C HIS A 176 12.82 -1.46 -11.21
N GLY A 177 13.70 -0.77 -10.50
CA GLY A 177 13.39 -0.21 -9.20
C GLY A 177 12.29 0.80 -9.42
N LYS A 178 11.06 0.33 -9.24
CA LYS A 178 9.83 1.09 -9.10
C LYS A 178 10.18 2.40 -8.39
N PRO A 179 9.75 3.56 -8.90
CA PRO A 179 9.97 4.82 -8.17
C PRO A 179 9.55 4.58 -6.72
N GLU A 180 10.45 4.86 -5.77
CA GLU A 180 10.17 4.71 -4.35
C GLU A 180 8.85 5.41 -4.06
N ARG A 181 7.83 4.59 -3.77
CA ARG A 181 6.46 5.03 -3.69
C ARG A 181 6.35 5.87 -2.44
N THR A 182 6.28 7.19 -2.61
CA THR A 182 5.87 8.09 -1.53
C THR A 182 4.43 7.77 -1.14
N ASP A 183 4.09 7.93 0.14
CA ASP A 183 2.75 7.63 0.68
C ASP A 183 1.62 8.48 0.05
N ASP A 184 1.95 9.38 -0.88
CA ASP A 184 1.05 10.30 -1.57
C ASP A 184 -0.06 9.59 -2.38
N PHE A 185 0.18 8.34 -2.79
CA PHE A 185 -0.79 7.54 -3.53
C PHE A 185 -1.47 6.47 -2.66
N ASP A 186 -1.29 6.50 -1.34
CA ASP A 186 -1.91 5.57 -0.42
C ASP A 186 -3.30 6.03 0.03
N CYS A 187 -4.21 5.06 0.08
CA CYS A 187 -5.49 5.24 0.70
C CYS A 187 -5.32 5.27 2.21
N THR A 188 -5.73 6.35 2.88
CA THR A 188 -5.59 6.46 4.35
C THR A 188 -6.50 5.51 5.15
N VAL A 189 -7.37 4.75 4.48
CA VAL A 189 -8.26 3.76 5.12
C VAL A 189 -7.62 2.38 5.10
N CYS A 190 -7.11 1.93 3.94
CA CYS A 190 -6.50 0.61 3.82
C CYS A 190 -4.96 0.63 3.83
N LEU A 191 -4.34 1.81 3.81
CA LEU A 191 -2.89 2.04 3.81
C LEU A 191 -2.17 1.31 2.68
N LYS A 192 -2.82 1.25 1.51
CA LYS A 192 -2.33 0.62 0.27
C LYS A 192 -2.58 1.55 -0.90
N LEU A 193 -1.98 1.25 -2.06
CA LEU A 193 -2.23 1.96 -3.32
C LEU A 193 -3.72 2.20 -3.56
N LEU A 194 -4.03 3.45 -3.89
CA LEU A 194 -5.35 3.86 -4.33
C LEU A 194 -5.78 3.03 -5.54
N TYR A 195 -6.87 2.28 -5.37
CA TYR A 195 -7.53 1.52 -6.44
C TYR A 195 -8.90 2.12 -6.69
N GLU A 196 -9.18 2.49 -7.94
CA GLU A 196 -10.32 3.32 -8.33
C GLU A 196 -10.49 4.54 -7.38
N PRO A 197 -9.51 5.48 -7.37
CA PRO A 197 -9.51 6.60 -6.43
C PRO A 197 -10.74 7.49 -6.59
N ILE A 198 -11.38 7.80 -5.48
CA ILE A 198 -12.48 8.75 -5.40
C ILE A 198 -12.04 9.94 -4.55
N THR A 199 -12.07 11.13 -5.14
CA THR A 199 -11.83 12.39 -4.43
C THR A 199 -13.16 12.95 -3.94
N THR A 200 -13.29 13.06 -2.62
CA THR A 200 -14.47 13.60 -1.95
C THR A 200 -14.55 15.13 -2.09
N PRO A 201 -15.74 15.76 -1.95
CA PRO A 201 -15.88 17.22 -2.01
C PRO A 201 -15.03 18.01 -1.00
N CYS A 202 -14.59 17.37 0.09
CA CYS A 202 -13.66 17.96 1.06
C CYS A 202 -12.18 17.81 0.67
N GLY A 203 -11.88 17.34 -0.55
CA GLY A 203 -10.52 17.25 -1.10
C GLY A 203 -9.76 15.96 -0.77
N HIS A 204 -10.32 15.05 0.02
CA HIS A 204 -9.64 13.82 0.42
C HIS A 204 -9.92 12.68 -0.56
N THR A 205 -8.90 11.86 -0.85
CA THR A 205 -8.99 10.77 -1.83
C THR A 205 -8.88 9.40 -1.16
N PHE A 206 -9.74 8.46 -1.56
CA PHE A 206 -9.80 7.09 -1.02
C PHE A 206 -10.05 6.08 -2.13
N CYS A 207 -9.80 4.79 -1.89
CA CYS A 207 -10.29 3.74 -2.78
C CYS A 207 -11.82 3.75 -2.82
N ARG A 208 -12.40 3.43 -3.99
CA ARG A 208 -13.86 3.34 -4.16
C ARG A 208 -14.51 2.48 -3.08
N SER A 209 -14.02 1.25 -2.90
CA SER A 209 -14.51 0.29 -1.90
C SER A 209 -14.37 0.81 -0.47
N CYS A 210 -13.20 1.36 -0.11
CA CYS A 210 -12.94 1.89 1.22
C CYS A 210 -13.86 3.06 1.61
N LEU A 211 -14.17 3.95 0.66
CA LEU A 211 -15.07 5.06 0.90
C LEU A 211 -16.50 4.58 1.13
N PHE A 212 -17.03 3.70 0.27
CA PHE A 212 -18.39 3.16 0.42
C PHE A 212 -18.55 2.38 1.72
N GLN A 213 -17.58 1.54 2.07
CA GLN A 213 -17.58 0.80 3.32
C GLN A 213 -17.58 1.73 4.56
N SER A 214 -16.91 2.88 4.46
CA SER A 214 -16.91 3.88 5.54
C SER A 214 -18.25 4.61 5.64
N MET A 215 -18.91 4.86 4.50
CA MET A 215 -20.21 5.52 4.43
C MET A 215 -21.36 4.66 4.94
N ASP A 216 -21.20 3.33 5.01
CA ASP A 216 -22.19 2.42 5.62
C ASP A 216 -22.44 2.74 7.11
N ARG A 217 -21.44 3.33 7.80
CA ARG A 217 -21.56 3.78 9.20
C ARG A 217 -22.03 5.23 9.33
N GLY A 218 -22.13 5.95 8.22
CA GLY A 218 -22.56 7.33 8.13
C GLY A 218 -21.82 8.12 7.05
N ASN A 219 -22.52 9.05 6.41
CA ASN A 219 -22.00 9.85 5.29
C ASN A 219 -21.04 10.96 5.75
N ARG A 220 -19.87 10.58 6.26
CA ARG A 220 -18.80 11.49 6.70
C ARG A 220 -17.45 11.05 6.13
N CYS A 221 -16.58 12.02 5.89
CA CYS A 221 -15.22 11.77 5.44
C CYS A 221 -14.41 11.02 6.53
N PRO A 222 -13.74 9.90 6.20
CA PRO A 222 -12.89 9.18 7.16
C PRO A 222 -11.77 10.03 7.77
N LEU A 223 -11.24 11.00 7.01
CA LEU A 223 -10.13 11.85 7.44
C LEU A 223 -10.59 13.08 8.22
N CYS A 224 -11.38 13.96 7.58
CA CYS A 224 -11.76 15.25 8.18
C CYS A 224 -13.15 15.26 8.83
N ARG A 225 -13.90 14.15 8.77
CA ARG A 225 -15.26 14.00 9.34
C ARG A 225 -16.34 14.93 8.75
N THR A 226 -16.01 15.72 7.73
CA THR A 226 -16.95 16.53 6.97
C THR A 226 -18.07 15.67 6.40
N VAL A 227 -19.32 16.14 6.50
CA VAL A 227 -20.48 15.43 5.94
C VAL A 227 -20.37 15.40 4.41
N LEU A 228 -20.51 14.22 3.84
CA LEU A 228 -20.33 13.96 2.42
C LEU A 228 -21.69 13.81 1.74
N PHE A 229 -22.01 14.71 0.81
CA PHE A 229 -23.23 14.64 -0.01
C PHE A 229 -22.98 13.89 -1.33
N ILE A 230 -22.51 12.65 -1.24
CA ILE A 230 -22.16 11.81 -2.38
C ILE A 230 -22.84 10.44 -2.29
N SER A 231 -23.14 9.87 -3.46
CA SER A 231 -23.80 8.57 -3.63
C SER A 231 -23.03 7.73 -4.65
N PRO A 232 -23.22 6.39 -4.71
CA PRO A 232 -22.56 5.54 -5.71
C PRO A 232 -22.75 5.97 -7.17
N ARG A 233 -23.82 6.72 -7.45
CA ARG A 233 -24.15 7.26 -8.78
C ARG A 233 -23.54 8.63 -9.05
N THR A 234 -23.33 9.45 -8.01
CA THR A 234 -22.79 10.81 -8.15
C THR A 234 -21.28 10.87 -7.92
N CYS A 235 -20.71 9.80 -7.37
CA CYS A 235 -19.29 9.72 -7.07
C CYS A 235 -18.53 9.03 -8.21
N ALA A 236 -17.87 9.85 -9.03
CA ALA A 236 -17.03 9.39 -10.13
C ALA A 236 -15.59 9.13 -9.66
N THR A 237 -14.97 8.11 -10.23
CA THR A 237 -13.54 7.84 -10.06
C THR A 237 -12.74 9.02 -10.64
N SER A 238 -11.73 9.48 -9.92
CA SER A 238 -10.80 10.51 -10.39
C SER A 238 -9.96 9.94 -11.53
N VAL A 239 -10.35 10.25 -12.76
CA VAL A 239 -9.72 9.71 -13.99
C VAL A 239 -8.23 10.06 -14.03
N THR A 240 -7.88 11.32 -13.76
CA THR A 240 -6.50 11.79 -13.79
C THR A 240 -5.61 11.04 -12.79
N LEU A 241 -6.05 10.92 -11.52
CA LEU A 241 -5.29 10.19 -10.50
C LEU A 241 -5.17 8.71 -10.87
N ASN A 242 -6.26 8.11 -11.36
CA ASN A 242 -6.26 6.71 -11.77
C ASN A 242 -5.27 6.45 -12.93
N SER A 243 -5.22 7.34 -13.92
CA SER A 243 -4.28 7.25 -15.04
C SER A 243 -2.83 7.43 -14.60
N ILE A 244 -2.56 8.37 -13.68
CA ILE A 244 -1.22 8.57 -13.11
C ILE A 244 -0.77 7.32 -12.36
N ILE A 245 -1.62 6.77 -11.50
CA ILE A 245 -1.34 5.57 -10.73
C ILE A 245 -1.07 4.37 -11.63
N GLN A 246 -1.92 4.12 -12.63
CA GLN A 246 -1.74 2.99 -13.55
C GLN A 246 -0.46 3.10 -14.38
N LYS A 247 -0.07 4.32 -14.76
CA LYS A 247 1.16 4.55 -15.54
C LYS A 247 2.42 4.38 -14.69
N ASN A 248 2.40 4.85 -13.44
CA ASN A 248 3.56 4.86 -12.57
C ASN A 248 3.73 3.55 -11.78
N PHE A 249 2.63 2.86 -11.44
CA PHE A 249 2.61 1.66 -10.61
C PHE A 249 1.73 0.54 -11.20
N PRO A 250 2.01 0.07 -12.43
CA PRO A 250 1.13 -0.86 -13.16
C PRO A 250 0.96 -2.20 -12.45
N GLU A 251 2.05 -2.77 -11.92
CA GLU A 251 2.03 -4.08 -11.24
C GLU A 251 1.26 -4.04 -9.91
N GLU A 252 1.55 -3.05 -9.06
CA GLU A 252 0.83 -2.86 -7.80
C GLU A 252 -0.65 -2.58 -8.04
N TYR A 253 -0.98 -1.80 -9.07
CA TYR A 253 -2.37 -1.56 -9.43
C TYR A 253 -3.07 -2.84 -9.92
N ALA A 254 -2.36 -3.70 -10.65
CA ALA A 254 -2.88 -5.01 -11.07
C ALA A 254 -3.08 -5.97 -9.89
N GLU A 255 -2.18 -5.99 -8.90
CA GLU A 255 -2.37 -6.73 -7.65
C GLU A 255 -3.59 -6.24 -6.88
N ARG A 256 -3.75 -4.92 -6.77
CA ARG A 256 -4.90 -4.30 -6.10
C ARG A 256 -6.20 -4.57 -6.84
N LYS A 257 -6.16 -4.64 -8.17
CA LYS A 257 -7.29 -5.11 -8.98
C LYS A 257 -7.63 -6.55 -8.66
N LEU A 258 -6.65 -7.45 -8.62
CA LEU A 258 -6.87 -8.87 -8.30
C LEU A 258 -7.42 -9.04 -6.87
N GLU A 259 -6.89 -8.30 -5.90
CA GLU A 259 -7.39 -8.28 -4.52
C GLU A 259 -8.85 -7.81 -4.48
N ASN A 260 -9.16 -6.69 -5.12
CA ASN A 260 -10.52 -6.15 -5.14
C ASN A 260 -11.48 -7.07 -5.91
N ASP A 261 -11.06 -7.64 -7.04
CA ASP A 261 -11.83 -8.60 -7.82
C ASP A 261 -12.05 -9.89 -7.01
N SER A 262 -11.09 -10.33 -6.20
CA SER A 262 -11.26 -11.48 -5.29
C SER A 262 -12.23 -11.17 -4.15
N LEU A 263 -12.35 -9.89 -3.76
CA LEU A 263 -13.32 -9.43 -2.76
C LEU A 263 -14.73 -9.24 -3.34
N THR A 264 -14.86 -8.92 -4.64
CA THR A 264 -16.15 -8.69 -5.32
C THR A 264 -16.68 -9.89 -6.12
N ASN A 265 -15.77 -10.72 -6.64
CA ASN A 265 -16.02 -11.94 -7.41
C ASN A 265 -15.42 -13.13 -6.65
N LEU A 266 -16.12 -13.60 -5.63
CA LEU A 266 -15.87 -14.95 -5.12
C LEU A 266 -16.66 -15.93 -5.97
N GLY A 267 -15.94 -16.64 -6.84
CA GLY A 267 -16.33 -17.99 -7.21
C GLY A 267 -16.40 -18.84 -5.93
N GLY A 268 -17.48 -19.61 -5.81
CA GLY A 268 -17.72 -20.55 -4.73
C GLY A 268 -18.92 -20.16 -3.87
N ASP A 269 -19.97 -20.98 -3.93
CA ASP A 269 -21.21 -20.94 -3.15
C ASP A 269 -21.01 -21.18 -1.63
N LEU A 270 -19.86 -20.77 -1.06
CA LEU A 270 -19.43 -21.12 0.30
C LEU A 270 -19.30 -19.87 1.18
N MET A 271 -20.06 -19.83 2.28
CA MET A 271 -20.03 -18.76 3.27
C MET A 271 -19.68 -19.30 4.66
N PRO A 272 -18.59 -18.84 5.31
CA PRO A 272 -18.26 -19.22 6.69
C PRO A 272 -19.19 -18.50 7.67
N LEU A 273 -19.87 -19.25 8.55
CA LEU A 273 -20.86 -18.74 9.51
C LEU A 273 -20.56 -19.22 10.94
N PHE A 274 -20.49 -18.30 11.90
CA PHE A 274 -20.50 -18.69 13.32
C PHE A 274 -21.94 -18.80 13.82
N VAL A 275 -22.46 -20.02 13.91
CA VAL A 275 -23.75 -20.31 14.56
C VAL A 275 -23.45 -20.93 15.91
N MET A 276 -23.49 -20.10 16.96
CA MET A 276 -23.12 -20.53 18.31
C MET A 276 -24.24 -21.30 19.03
N ASP A 277 -25.50 -21.19 18.60
CA ASP A 277 -26.63 -21.74 19.34
C ASP A 277 -27.75 -22.30 18.44
N VAL A 278 -28.59 -23.18 19.02
CA VAL A 278 -29.83 -23.67 18.41
C VAL A 278 -30.80 -22.49 18.27
N VAL A 279 -31.23 -22.19 17.04
CA VAL A 279 -32.13 -21.07 16.73
C VAL A 279 -33.53 -21.60 16.38
N LEU A 280 -34.57 -21.05 17.03
CA LEU A 280 -35.97 -21.34 16.69
C LEU A 280 -36.44 -20.50 15.49
N PRO A 281 -37.44 -20.97 14.69
CA PRO A 281 -38.02 -20.18 13.62
C PRO A 281 -38.50 -18.80 14.12
N CYS A 282 -38.19 -17.74 13.36
CA CYS A 282 -38.54 -16.33 13.65
C CYS A 282 -37.81 -15.66 14.83
N GLN A 283 -36.84 -16.32 15.46
CA GLN A 283 -36.00 -15.70 16.50
C GLN A 283 -34.94 -14.78 15.87
N LYS A 284 -34.80 -13.56 16.40
CA LYS A 284 -33.70 -12.66 16.01
C LYS A 284 -32.39 -13.22 16.55
N PHE A 285 -31.43 -13.47 15.66
CA PHE A 285 -30.12 -14.01 15.99
C PHE A 285 -29.01 -13.06 15.50
N GLN A 286 -27.93 -12.94 16.28
CA GLN A 286 -26.76 -12.14 15.90
C GLN A 286 -25.73 -13.02 15.19
N LEU A 287 -25.52 -12.77 13.90
CA LEU A 287 -24.49 -13.44 13.13
C LEU A 287 -23.15 -12.73 13.33
N ASN A 288 -22.15 -13.46 13.82
CA ASN A 288 -20.78 -12.98 13.89
C ASN A 288 -20.09 -13.24 12.55
N ILE A 289 -19.94 -12.18 11.76
CA ILE A 289 -19.31 -12.20 10.46
C ILE A 289 -17.89 -11.66 10.62
N PHE A 290 -16.89 -12.53 10.48
CA PHE A 290 -15.50 -12.19 10.79
C PHE A 290 -14.82 -11.33 9.73
N GLU A 291 -15.23 -11.45 8.47
CA GLU A 291 -14.60 -10.68 7.39
C GLU A 291 -15.57 -9.69 6.74
N PRO A 292 -15.15 -8.43 6.50
CA PRO A 292 -16.01 -7.40 5.91
C PRO A 292 -16.62 -7.78 4.55
N ARG A 293 -15.95 -8.63 3.76
CA ARG A 293 -16.48 -9.13 2.47
C ARG A 293 -17.81 -9.87 2.60
N TYR A 294 -17.98 -10.67 3.66
CA TYR A 294 -19.21 -11.41 3.92
C TYR A 294 -20.33 -10.53 4.52
N ARG A 295 -19.97 -9.35 5.06
CA ARG A 295 -20.94 -8.38 5.56
C ARG A 295 -21.69 -7.70 4.40
N LEU A 296 -20.98 -7.35 3.32
CA LEU A 296 -21.57 -6.80 2.10
C LEU A 296 -22.52 -7.80 1.42
N MET A 297 -22.21 -9.10 1.47
CA MET A 297 -23.08 -10.20 1.01
C MET A 297 -24.41 -10.27 1.76
N LEU A 298 -24.42 -9.94 3.06
CA LEU A 298 -25.59 -10.00 3.95
C LEU A 298 -26.38 -8.68 3.99
N GLU A 299 -25.71 -7.53 3.81
CA GLU A 299 -26.34 -6.21 3.74
C GLU A 299 -27.04 -5.97 2.38
N SER A 300 -26.58 -6.61 1.31
CA SER A 300 -27.38 -6.80 0.10
C SER A 300 -28.58 -7.68 0.47
N ARG A 301 -29.82 -7.20 0.27
CA ARG A 301 -31.11 -7.86 0.61
C ARG A 301 -31.36 -9.24 -0.03
N ARG A 302 -30.33 -9.93 -0.50
CA ARG A 302 -30.38 -11.25 -1.11
C ARG A 302 -30.67 -12.28 -0.04
N ARG A 303 -31.72 -13.07 -0.27
CA ARG A 303 -32.00 -14.25 0.53
C ARG A 303 -31.11 -15.39 0.04
N PHE A 304 -30.73 -16.29 0.94
CA PHE A 304 -29.98 -17.50 0.60
C PHE A 304 -30.56 -18.68 1.36
N ARG A 305 -30.35 -19.88 0.82
CA ARG A 305 -30.72 -21.16 1.42
C ARG A 305 -29.44 -21.93 1.72
N ILE A 306 -29.28 -22.44 2.94
CA ILE A 306 -28.17 -23.34 3.27
C ILE A 306 -28.49 -24.72 2.69
N LEU A 307 -27.63 -25.23 1.79
CA LEU A 307 -27.75 -26.56 1.19
C LEU A 307 -27.16 -27.63 2.10
N ARG A 308 -25.94 -27.39 2.61
CA ARG A 308 -25.23 -28.26 3.57
C ARG A 308 -24.29 -27.43 4.43
N ASN A 309 -23.93 -27.93 5.60
CA ASN A 309 -22.94 -27.32 6.48
C ASN A 309 -21.95 -28.38 7.00
N TRP A 310 -20.75 -27.94 7.36
CA TRP A 310 -19.66 -28.77 7.91
C TRP A 310 -18.71 -27.90 8.74
N ASP A 311 -17.77 -28.54 9.43
CA ASP A 311 -16.72 -27.84 10.17
C ASP A 311 -15.42 -27.86 9.36
N GLN A 312 -14.76 -26.71 9.22
CA GLN A 312 -13.49 -26.53 8.51
C GLN A 312 -12.66 -25.46 9.23
N ASP A 313 -11.42 -25.79 9.57
CA ASP A 313 -10.45 -24.88 10.21
C ASP A 313 -10.96 -24.19 11.49
N GLY A 314 -11.83 -24.86 12.27
CA GLY A 314 -12.44 -24.31 13.48
C GLY A 314 -13.68 -23.45 13.25
N TYR A 315 -14.19 -23.39 12.01
CA TYR A 315 -15.38 -22.66 11.63
C TYR A 315 -16.47 -23.61 11.13
N ARG A 316 -17.74 -23.29 11.40
CA ARG A 316 -18.88 -23.94 10.73
C ARG A 316 -19.11 -23.25 9.39
N VAL A 317 -18.89 -23.97 8.31
CA VAL A 317 -19.02 -23.49 6.92
C VAL A 317 -20.31 -24.01 6.33
N ALA A 318 -20.98 -23.19 5.51
CA ALA A 318 -22.19 -23.57 4.81
C ALA A 318 -22.01 -23.39 3.30
N GLU A 319 -22.45 -24.40 2.53
CA GLU A 319 -22.78 -24.21 1.13
C GLU A 319 -24.17 -23.60 1.03
N ILE A 320 -24.26 -22.54 0.24
CA ILE A 320 -25.47 -21.73 0.12
C ILE A 320 -25.92 -21.62 -1.33
N GLU A 321 -27.22 -21.71 -1.54
CA GLU A 321 -27.86 -21.35 -2.81
C GLU A 321 -28.44 -19.94 -2.67
N TRP A 322 -28.03 -19.04 -3.56
CA TRP A 322 -28.61 -17.70 -3.61
C TRP A 322 -30.03 -17.73 -4.15
N VAL A 323 -30.98 -17.28 -3.34
CA VAL A 323 -32.36 -17.09 -3.79
C VAL A 323 -32.38 -15.83 -4.65
N ARG A 324 -32.53 -16.01 -5.96
CA ARG A 324 -32.78 -14.89 -6.86
C ARG A 324 -34.16 -14.32 -6.55
N ASP A 325 -34.19 -13.09 -6.04
CA ASP A 325 -35.43 -12.34 -6.02
C ASP A 325 -35.82 -12.02 -7.46
N ILE A 326 -36.70 -12.83 -8.04
CA ILE A 326 -37.29 -12.55 -9.34
C ILE A 326 -38.21 -11.36 -9.14
N SER A 327 -37.77 -10.17 -9.55
CA SER A 327 -38.66 -9.02 -9.66
C SER A 327 -39.69 -9.35 -10.73
N GLN A 328 -40.92 -9.63 -10.31
CA GLN A 328 -42.07 -9.70 -11.21
C GLN A 328 -42.19 -8.36 -11.97
N SER A 329 -42.73 -8.38 -13.20
CA SER A 329 -42.97 -7.14 -13.96
C SER A 329 -43.78 -6.14 -13.13
N GLU A 330 -43.54 -4.84 -13.29
CA GLU A 330 -44.24 -3.79 -12.52
C GLU A 330 -45.77 -3.99 -12.50
N GLU A 331 -46.35 -4.38 -13.65
CA GLU A 331 -47.78 -4.63 -13.80
C GLU A 331 -48.30 -5.83 -12.98
N THR A 332 -47.51 -6.91 -12.86
CA THR A 332 -47.92 -8.09 -12.07
C THR A 332 -47.77 -7.82 -10.57
N ARG A 333 -46.75 -7.07 -10.19
CA ARG A 333 -46.54 -6.64 -8.80
C ARG A 333 -47.61 -5.65 -8.33
N GLU A 334 -48.01 -4.69 -9.17
CA GLU A 334 -49.07 -3.74 -8.85
C GLU A 334 -50.43 -4.43 -8.71
N ARG A 335 -50.74 -5.37 -9.61
CA ARG A 335 -51.96 -6.19 -9.52
C ARG A 335 -52.02 -7.04 -8.25
N GLY A 336 -50.93 -7.74 -7.93
CA GLY A 336 -50.83 -8.56 -6.72
C GLY A 336 -50.91 -7.74 -5.42
N LEU A 337 -50.32 -6.54 -5.42
CA LEU A 337 -50.41 -5.61 -4.30
C LEU A 337 -51.86 -5.12 -4.10
N GLN A 338 -52.53 -4.73 -5.18
CA GLN A 338 -53.95 -4.30 -5.14
C GLN A 338 -54.87 -5.42 -4.65
N GLU A 339 -54.65 -6.66 -5.10
CA GLU A 339 -55.41 -7.82 -4.62
C GLU A 339 -55.20 -8.07 -3.12
N MET A 340 -53.95 -8.01 -2.66
CA MET A 340 -53.61 -8.18 -1.25
C MET A 340 -54.26 -7.11 -0.36
N ILE A 341 -54.29 -5.86 -0.81
CA ILE A 341 -54.95 -4.75 -0.10
C ILE A 341 -56.46 -4.93 -0.10
N GLY A 342 -57.05 -5.37 -1.22
CA GLY A 342 -58.46 -5.69 -1.29
C GLY A 342 -58.86 -6.75 -0.27
N ASN A 343 -58.07 -7.81 -0.15
CA ASN A 343 -58.26 -8.88 0.84
C ASN A 343 -58.10 -8.35 2.27
N ALA A 344 -57.04 -7.59 2.55
CA ALA A 344 -56.79 -6.99 3.88
C ALA A 344 -57.92 -6.02 4.30
N ALA A 345 -58.43 -5.22 3.37
CA ALA A 345 -59.59 -4.36 3.60
C ALA A 345 -60.87 -5.15 3.86
N GLY A 346 -61.05 -6.29 3.18
CA GLY A 346 -62.12 -7.24 3.47
C GLY A 346 -62.06 -7.76 4.91
N PHE A 347 -60.88 -8.23 5.33
CA PHE A 347 -60.67 -8.71 6.70
C PHE A 347 -60.86 -7.60 7.75
N ALA A 348 -60.33 -6.40 7.51
CA ALA A 348 -60.48 -5.26 8.43
C ALA A 348 -61.96 -4.88 8.64
N ARG A 349 -62.75 -4.81 7.56
CA ARG A 349 -64.20 -4.56 7.65
C ARG A 349 -64.95 -5.66 8.37
N SER A 350 -64.59 -6.92 8.13
CA SER A 350 -65.20 -8.05 8.84
C SER A 350 -64.86 -8.00 10.33
N TRP A 351 -63.62 -7.69 10.69
CA TRP A 351 -63.19 -7.55 12.07
C TRP A 351 -63.89 -6.39 12.78
N LEU A 352 -63.99 -5.22 12.14
CA LEU A 352 -64.71 -4.06 12.68
C LEU A 352 -66.18 -4.40 12.96
N ARG A 353 -66.84 -5.14 12.05
CA ARG A 353 -68.21 -5.60 12.24
C ARG A 353 -68.34 -6.50 13.48
N THR A 354 -67.51 -7.54 13.58
CA THR A 354 -67.53 -8.46 14.73
C THR A 354 -67.21 -7.74 16.05
N ALA A 355 -66.27 -6.79 16.03
CA ALA A 355 -65.91 -5.99 17.19
C ALA A 355 -67.06 -5.07 17.63
N ARG A 356 -67.79 -4.47 16.66
CA ARG A 356 -68.97 -3.63 16.92
C ARG A 356 -70.11 -4.46 17.52
N GLU A 357 -70.40 -5.64 16.97
CA GLU A 357 -71.41 -6.57 17.50
C GLU A 357 -71.08 -6.98 18.95
N ALA A 358 -69.82 -7.32 19.23
CA ALA A 358 -69.38 -7.68 20.58
C ALA A 358 -69.44 -6.50 21.57
N ALA A 359 -69.15 -5.27 21.12
CA ALA A 359 -69.26 -4.07 21.94
C ALA A 359 -70.73 -3.70 22.22
N GLN A 360 -71.63 -3.87 21.25
CA GLN A 360 -73.09 -3.70 21.43
C GLN A 360 -73.65 -4.70 22.45
N GLN A 361 -73.27 -5.98 22.36
CA GLN A 361 -73.68 -7.00 23.34
C GLN A 361 -73.24 -6.68 24.77
N ARG A 362 -72.10 -6.00 24.93
CA ARG A 362 -71.54 -5.58 26.23
C ARG A 362 -71.98 -4.19 26.67
N GLN A 363 -72.79 -3.50 25.87
CA GLN A 363 -73.20 -2.10 26.11
C GLN A 363 -72.01 -1.14 26.33
N ASP A 364 -70.90 -1.37 25.64
CA ASP A 364 -69.67 -0.56 25.76
C ASP A 364 -69.70 0.64 24.78
N SER A 365 -70.30 1.75 25.22
CA SER A 365 -70.52 2.95 24.40
C SER A 365 -69.23 3.66 23.98
N ILE A 366 -68.18 3.60 24.80
CA ILE A 366 -66.87 4.20 24.51
C ILE A 366 -66.22 3.46 23.35
N LYS A 367 -66.22 2.12 23.42
CA LYS A 367 -65.65 1.28 22.38
C LYS A 367 -66.37 1.38 21.05
N LEU A 368 -67.69 1.57 21.07
CA LEU A 368 -68.47 1.84 19.86
C LEU A 368 -68.06 3.15 19.18
N LEU A 369 -67.86 4.22 19.96
CA LEU A 369 -67.40 5.51 19.43
C LEU A 369 -65.99 5.42 18.83
N GLU A 370 -65.09 4.65 19.46
CA GLU A 370 -63.74 4.42 18.94
C GLU A 370 -63.75 3.62 17.63
N LEU A 371 -64.59 2.60 17.52
CA LEU A 371 -64.75 1.79 16.30
C LEU A 371 -65.36 2.60 15.16
N ASP A 372 -66.37 3.45 15.43
CA ASP A 372 -66.97 4.35 14.44
C ASP A 372 -65.95 5.36 13.91
N LYS A 373 -65.12 5.92 14.81
CA LYS A 373 -64.03 6.81 14.43
C LYS A 373 -63.00 6.08 13.57
N ALA A 374 -62.59 4.88 13.96
CA ALA A 374 -61.63 4.08 13.20
C ALA A 374 -62.14 3.73 11.80
N GLU A 375 -63.42 3.36 11.66
CA GLU A 375 -64.06 3.08 10.37
C GLU A 375 -64.16 4.34 9.50
N SER A 376 -64.50 5.49 10.08
CA SER A 376 -64.59 6.76 9.34
C SER A 376 -63.26 7.24 8.76
N MET A 377 -62.14 6.82 9.37
CA MET A 377 -60.79 7.16 8.94
C MET A 377 -60.19 6.16 7.95
N MET A 378 -60.95 5.13 7.53
CA MET A 378 -60.47 4.09 6.63
C MET A 378 -60.15 4.66 5.24
N PRO A 379 -58.88 4.62 4.79
CA PRO A 379 -58.48 5.10 3.47
C PRO A 379 -59.01 4.21 2.35
N THR A 380 -59.09 4.75 1.14
CA THR A 380 -59.44 3.96 -0.04
C THR A 380 -58.35 2.93 -0.37
N THR A 381 -58.74 1.74 -0.87
CA THR A 381 -57.79 0.68 -1.25
C THR A 381 -56.91 1.02 -2.46
N ARG A 382 -57.16 2.17 -3.11
CA ARG A 382 -56.34 2.69 -4.21
C ARG A 382 -54.99 3.24 -3.74
N ASP A 383 -54.85 3.55 -2.45
CA ASP A 383 -53.60 4.01 -1.84
C ASP A 383 -53.08 2.95 -0.83
N PRO A 384 -52.17 2.07 -1.25
CA PRO A 384 -51.54 1.05 -0.41
C PRO A 384 -50.88 1.57 0.87
N GLU A 385 -50.22 2.72 0.78
CA GLU A 385 -49.40 3.24 1.86
C GLU A 385 -50.28 3.77 2.98
N LEU A 386 -51.22 4.66 2.65
CA LEU A 386 -52.18 5.19 3.62
C LEU A 386 -53.02 4.07 4.26
N PHE A 387 -53.46 3.10 3.46
CA PHE A 387 -54.20 1.95 3.97
C PHE A 387 -53.38 1.13 4.97
N SER A 388 -52.10 0.88 4.69
CA SER A 388 -51.21 0.13 5.58
C SER A 388 -50.97 0.85 6.93
N PHE A 389 -50.82 2.18 6.91
CA PHE A 389 -50.69 2.97 8.13
C PHE A 389 -51.98 2.95 8.96
N TRP A 390 -53.14 3.10 8.33
CA TRP A 390 -54.43 2.98 9.01
C TRP A 390 -54.61 1.58 9.62
N LEU A 391 -54.31 0.52 8.87
CA LEU A 391 -54.42 -0.86 9.37
C LEU A 391 -53.53 -1.09 10.61
N ALA A 392 -52.32 -0.52 10.61
CA ALA A 392 -51.44 -0.57 11.77
C ALA A 392 -52.03 0.14 13.01
N THR A 393 -52.83 1.19 12.84
CA THR A 393 -53.50 1.86 13.98
C THR A 393 -54.54 0.96 14.65
N LEU A 394 -55.19 0.05 13.90
CA LEU A 394 -56.09 -0.95 14.48
C LEU A 394 -55.32 -1.97 15.35
N THR A 395 -54.04 -2.22 15.03
CA THR A 395 -53.18 -3.18 15.75
C THR A 395 -52.42 -2.56 16.94
N LYS A 396 -52.10 -1.25 16.89
CA LYS A 396 -51.39 -0.52 17.95
C LYS A 396 -52.29 -0.04 19.08
N ALA A 397 -53.59 -0.30 19.01
CA ALA A 397 -54.47 -0.15 20.16
C ALA A 397 -54.19 -1.29 21.16
N ASP A 398 -53.22 -1.05 22.06
CA ASP A 398 -52.94 -1.86 23.26
C ASP A 398 -54.16 -2.06 24.20
N ALA A 399 -55.36 -1.58 23.81
CA ALA A 399 -56.63 -1.76 24.49
C ALA A 399 -57.44 -3.01 24.05
N ILE A 400 -57.01 -3.78 23.04
CA ILE A 400 -57.81 -4.93 22.53
C ILE A 400 -57.24 -6.30 22.94
N ARG A 401 -56.26 -6.34 23.86
CA ARG A 401 -55.76 -7.61 24.42
C ARG A 401 -56.64 -8.23 25.51
N LYS A 402 -57.85 -7.69 25.75
CA LYS A 402 -58.80 -8.19 26.77
C LYS A 402 -60.09 -8.81 26.22
N ILE A 403 -60.11 -9.28 24.98
CA ILE A 403 -61.28 -10.01 24.46
C ILE A 403 -60.85 -11.34 23.82
N GLY A 404 -60.99 -12.41 24.59
CA GLY A 404 -61.35 -13.72 24.05
C GLY A 404 -60.25 -14.77 23.92
N THR A 405 -59.69 -15.23 25.04
CA THR A 405 -59.34 -16.65 25.17
C THR A 405 -59.98 -17.18 26.45
N PRO A 406 -60.82 -18.23 26.40
CA PRO A 406 -61.19 -18.96 27.60
C PRO A 406 -59.91 -19.59 28.17
N LEU A 407 -59.67 -19.34 29.46
CA LEU A 407 -58.69 -20.07 30.26
C LEU A 407 -59.15 -21.52 30.43
N HIS A 408 -59.02 -22.35 29.41
CA HIS A 408 -58.90 -23.79 29.63
C HIS A 408 -58.21 -24.51 28.48
N GLU A 409 -57.28 -25.37 28.90
CA GLU A 409 -56.63 -26.44 28.15
C GLU A 409 -55.67 -26.02 27.03
N ARG A 410 -54.37 -26.25 27.25
CA ARG A 410 -53.69 -27.44 26.70
C ARG A 410 -52.21 -27.52 27.11
N TYR A 411 -51.94 -28.57 27.92
CA TYR A 411 -50.72 -29.39 28.08
C TYR A 411 -49.45 -28.70 28.63
N LYS A 412 -48.91 -29.03 29.83
CA LYS A 412 -48.39 -30.33 30.33
C LYS A 412 -47.39 -31.00 29.41
#